data_AF-J2SFW1-F1
#
_entry.id   AF-J2SFW1-F1
#
_cell.length_a   1.000
_cell.length_b   1.000
_cell.length_c   1.000
_cell.angle_alpha   90.00
_cell.angle_beta   90.00
_cell.angle_gamma   90.00
#
_symmetry.space_group_name_H-M   'P 1'
#
loop_
_entity.id
_entity.type
_entity.pdbx_description
1 polymer ?
#
loop_
_entity_poly.entity_id
_entity_poly.type
_entity_poly.pdbx_seq_one_letter_code
_entity_poly.pdbx_strand_id
1 'polypeptide(L)'
;MKFDLAYCLSLDDKLSIYDVRDLNFDETMEFDSAKEHFQCPNDACRSAFDAANVLGTFNAKNVNYMRTPHFKNIPSTRHVEGCPYVSLRTPASGLEMDGAESDDSREEHFPSELLLTRREYVRKPASPAVAADVMRDDPKPASAASNVEHPSRESAPDKTSVFAHPVECFVSNFEDKELLKRMPLKIGEHSAPYGSFFKKIEYLQDNKGLIYWGKIKEIKDYTQSFRIDFEQKVWFKQPDEAKKKPYSVNVYLSKKLIDNYRKRKAFLEEIKHAVDSDAELYCFFYGVTPELKQVPSKKNPEQTFGVFSANIENLDHFIIREAPGLAGK
;
A
#
# COMPACT_ATOMS: atom_id res chain seq x y z
N MET A 1 -16.10 -11.96 -5.55
CA MET A 1 -14.91 -11.68 -6.39
C MET A 1 -14.27 -10.42 -5.85
N LYS A 2 -12.94 -10.41 -5.73
CA LYS A 2 -12.15 -9.27 -5.27
C LYS A 2 -11.77 -8.43 -6.48
N PHE A 3 -11.85 -7.11 -6.34
CA PHE A 3 -11.33 -6.18 -7.34
C PHE A 3 -10.29 -5.29 -6.68
N ASP A 4 -9.20 -5.06 -7.39
CA ASP A 4 -8.15 -4.14 -7.01
C ASP A 4 -8.49 -2.70 -7.43
N LEU A 5 -9.33 -2.52 -8.45
CA LEU A 5 -9.68 -1.24 -9.05
C LEU A 5 -11.18 -0.93 -8.99
N ALA A 6 -11.53 0.32 -8.71
CA ALA A 6 -12.88 0.84 -8.85
C ALA A 6 -12.87 2.30 -9.32
N TYR A 7 -13.95 2.73 -9.97
CA TYR A 7 -14.12 4.13 -10.34
C TYR A 7 -14.78 4.90 -9.19
N CYS A 8 -14.15 5.97 -8.71
CA CYS A 8 -14.65 6.82 -7.63
C CYS A 8 -15.38 8.04 -8.20
N LEU A 9 -16.69 8.17 -7.90
CA LEU A 9 -17.52 9.23 -8.47
C LEU A 9 -17.05 10.64 -8.10
N SER A 10 -16.64 10.85 -6.85
CA SER A 10 -16.27 12.18 -6.34
C SER A 10 -14.92 12.67 -6.86
N LEU A 11 -14.04 11.75 -7.27
CA LEU A 11 -12.73 12.08 -7.85
C LEU A 11 -12.73 11.97 -9.38
N ASP A 12 -13.79 11.44 -9.98
CA ASP A 12 -13.89 11.19 -11.42
C ASP A 12 -12.69 10.38 -11.96
N ASP A 13 -12.24 9.39 -11.19
CA ASP A 13 -10.99 8.68 -11.45
C ASP A 13 -11.08 7.21 -11.04
N LYS A 14 -10.26 6.36 -11.69
CA LYS A 14 -10.09 4.95 -11.30
C LYS A 14 -9.02 4.87 -10.22
N LEU A 15 -9.41 4.32 -9.08
CA LEU A 15 -8.57 4.18 -7.90
C LEU A 15 -8.32 2.71 -7.64
N SER A 16 -7.07 2.38 -7.35
CA SER A 16 -6.78 1.11 -6.71
C SER A 16 -7.29 1.12 -5.27
N ILE A 17 -7.46 -0.05 -4.66
CA ILE A 17 -7.78 -0.12 -3.23
C ILE A 17 -6.66 0.47 -2.37
N TYR A 18 -5.41 0.43 -2.85
CA TYR A 18 -4.26 1.05 -2.22
C TYR A 18 -4.35 2.58 -2.26
N ASP A 19 -4.83 3.15 -3.37
CA ASP A 19 -5.12 4.59 -3.47
C ASP A 19 -6.22 5.01 -2.49
N VAL A 20 -7.30 4.23 -2.40
CA VAL A 20 -8.40 4.48 -1.44
C VAL A 20 -7.90 4.43 -0.01
N ARG A 21 -6.99 3.50 0.32
CA ARG A 21 -6.35 3.44 1.64
C ARG A 21 -5.45 4.64 1.90
N ASP A 22 -4.59 5.01 0.95
CA ASP A 22 -3.72 6.18 1.09
C ASP A 22 -4.56 7.43 1.39
N LEU A 23 -5.66 7.60 0.65
CA LEU A 23 -6.62 8.69 0.82
C LEU A 23 -7.36 8.65 2.16
N ASN A 24 -7.83 7.48 2.61
CA ASN A 24 -8.53 7.33 3.89
C ASN A 24 -7.67 7.75 5.09
N PHE A 25 -6.36 7.56 5.01
CA PHE A 25 -5.45 7.90 6.09
C PHE A 25 -4.76 9.25 5.90
N ASP A 26 -4.93 9.90 4.74
CA ASP A 26 -4.36 11.21 4.48
C ASP A 26 -5.17 12.31 5.19
N GLU A 27 -4.57 12.88 6.22
CA GLU A 27 -5.16 13.96 7.01
C GLU A 27 -5.15 15.32 6.29
N THR A 28 -4.49 15.43 5.14
CA THR A 28 -4.48 16.65 4.32
C THR A 28 -5.61 16.72 3.30
N MET A 29 -6.38 15.63 3.15
CA MET A 29 -7.52 15.56 2.25
C MET A 29 -8.75 15.08 3.02
N GLU A 30 -9.89 15.75 2.83
CA GLU A 30 -11.15 15.23 3.33
C GLU A 30 -11.57 14.06 2.43
N PHE A 31 -11.32 12.82 2.83
CA PHE A 31 -11.75 11.62 2.11
C PHE A 31 -12.19 10.56 3.12
N ASP A 32 -13.32 9.90 2.85
CA ASP A 32 -13.81 8.81 3.68
C ASP A 32 -14.50 7.78 2.79
N SER A 33 -13.84 6.65 2.53
CA SER A 33 -14.36 5.60 1.64
C SER A 33 -15.70 5.02 2.07
N ALA A 34 -16.16 5.25 3.31
CA ALA A 34 -17.50 4.86 3.75
C ALA A 34 -18.60 5.82 3.24
N LYS A 35 -18.23 7.03 2.83
CA LYS A 35 -19.11 8.07 2.26
C LYS A 35 -18.94 8.22 0.74
N GLU A 36 -17.86 7.68 0.20
CA GLU A 36 -17.59 7.69 -1.23
C GLU A 36 -18.41 6.64 -1.99
N HIS A 37 -18.62 6.90 -3.28
CA HIS A 37 -19.34 5.99 -4.17
C HIS A 37 -18.36 5.41 -5.18
N PHE A 38 -18.19 4.09 -5.12
CA PHE A 38 -17.32 3.33 -6.02
C PHE A 38 -18.16 2.56 -7.02
N GLN A 39 -17.87 2.65 -8.30
CA GLN A 39 -18.53 1.89 -9.35
C GLN A 39 -17.55 0.94 -10.05
N CYS A 40 -18.10 0.02 -10.83
CA CYS A 40 -17.30 -0.87 -11.67
C CYS A 40 -16.32 -0.06 -12.55
N PRO A 41 -15.03 -0.46 -12.63
CA PRO A 41 -14.05 0.23 -13.45
C PRO A 41 -14.29 0.04 -14.97
N ASN A 42 -15.16 -0.88 -15.37
CA ASN A 42 -15.61 -1.04 -16.76
C ASN A 42 -16.57 0.10 -17.15
N ASP A 43 -16.19 0.86 -18.18
CA ASP A 43 -16.95 2.01 -18.66
C ASP A 43 -18.33 1.61 -19.19
N ALA A 44 -18.46 0.42 -19.79
CA ALA A 44 -19.76 -0.10 -20.24
C ALA A 44 -20.73 -0.32 -19.07
N CYS A 45 -20.24 -0.80 -17.91
CA CYS A 45 -21.05 -0.92 -16.70
C CYS A 45 -21.51 0.46 -16.21
N ARG A 46 -20.63 1.47 -16.22
CA ARG A 46 -20.97 2.82 -15.73
C ARG A 46 -21.92 3.56 -16.66
N SER A 47 -21.89 3.28 -17.96
CA SER A 47 -22.85 3.83 -18.91
C SER A 47 -24.22 3.14 -18.84
N ALA A 48 -24.26 1.86 -18.45
CA ALA A 48 -25.49 1.07 -18.41
C ALA A 48 -26.29 1.22 -17.11
N PHE A 49 -25.62 1.55 -15.99
CA PHE A 49 -26.26 1.65 -14.67
C PHE A 49 -25.98 3.00 -14.02
N ASP A 50 -26.94 3.47 -13.22
CA ASP A 50 -26.85 4.75 -12.51
C ASP A 50 -25.78 4.77 -11.40
N ALA A 51 -25.62 5.95 -10.79
CA ALA A 51 -24.69 6.22 -9.70
C ALA A 51 -24.93 5.37 -8.43
N ALA A 52 -26.12 4.78 -8.26
CA ALA A 52 -26.44 3.92 -7.12
C ALA A 52 -25.92 2.48 -7.32
N ASN A 53 -25.46 2.13 -8.52
CA ASN A 53 -24.84 0.85 -8.81
C ASN A 53 -23.39 0.80 -8.29
N VAL A 54 -23.25 0.63 -6.97
CA VAL A 54 -21.98 0.76 -6.26
C VAL A 54 -21.31 -0.58 -5.92
N LEU A 55 -20.02 -0.50 -5.61
CA LEU A 55 -19.18 -1.52 -5.02
C LEU A 55 -18.96 -1.21 -3.53
N GLY A 56 -18.73 -2.24 -2.73
CA GLY A 56 -18.27 -2.11 -1.35
C GLY A 56 -16.74 -2.13 -1.27
N THR A 57 -16.20 -1.63 -0.16
CA THR A 57 -14.78 -1.79 0.20
C THR A 57 -14.62 -2.79 1.34
N PHE A 58 -13.50 -3.51 1.35
CA PHE A 58 -13.09 -4.39 2.43
C PHE A 58 -11.72 -3.95 2.95
N ASN A 59 -11.57 -3.87 4.27
CA ASN A 59 -10.36 -3.41 4.96
C ASN A 59 -9.81 -2.04 4.54
N ALA A 60 -10.51 -1.23 3.74
CA ALA A 60 -9.99 0.07 3.25
C ALA A 60 -9.67 1.10 4.35
N LYS A 61 -10.20 0.92 5.57
CA LYS A 61 -9.97 1.80 6.73
C LYS A 61 -9.27 1.10 7.90
N ASN A 62 -8.96 -0.19 7.77
CA ASN A 62 -8.31 -0.94 8.85
C ASN A 62 -6.79 -0.66 8.81
N VAL A 63 -6.23 -0.05 9.86
CA VAL A 63 -4.79 0.26 9.93
C VAL A 63 -3.97 -1.03 9.90
N ASN A 64 -4.31 -1.99 10.77
CA ASN A 64 -3.59 -3.26 10.96
C ASN A 64 -4.32 -4.42 10.27
N TYR A 65 -4.60 -4.29 8.97
CA TYR A 65 -5.26 -5.36 8.22
C TYR A 65 -4.34 -6.57 8.06
N MET A 66 -4.84 -7.77 8.33
CA MET A 66 -4.14 -9.01 7.97
C MET A 66 -4.45 -9.44 6.53
N ARG A 67 -5.69 -9.21 6.08
CA ARG A 67 -6.16 -9.63 4.76
C ARG A 67 -6.13 -8.48 3.77
N THR A 68 -5.70 -8.80 2.54
CA THR A 68 -5.55 -7.83 1.45
C THR A 68 -6.82 -7.01 1.26
N PRO A 69 -6.73 -5.68 1.37
CA PRO A 69 -7.83 -4.77 1.07
C PRO A 69 -8.30 -5.00 -0.36
N HIS A 70 -9.60 -4.94 -0.61
CA HIS A 70 -10.15 -5.03 -1.97
C HIS A 70 -11.52 -4.37 -2.07
N PHE A 71 -11.96 -4.11 -3.29
CA PHE A 71 -13.36 -3.84 -3.60
C PHE A 71 -14.12 -5.15 -3.79
N LYS A 72 -15.42 -5.12 -3.50
CA LYS A 72 -16.31 -6.26 -3.68
C LYS A 72 -17.67 -5.85 -4.23
N ASN A 73 -18.31 -6.77 -4.94
CA ASN A 73 -19.72 -6.62 -5.27
C ASN A 73 -20.54 -6.64 -3.97
N ILE A 74 -21.56 -5.79 -3.90
CA ILE A 74 -22.63 -5.86 -2.92
C ILE A 74 -23.89 -6.45 -3.58
N PRO A 75 -24.93 -6.86 -2.83
CA PRO A 75 -26.10 -7.51 -3.42
C PRO A 75 -26.80 -6.71 -4.53
N SER A 76 -26.73 -5.38 -4.49
CA SER A 76 -27.31 -4.50 -5.52
C SER A 76 -26.39 -4.23 -6.71
N THR A 77 -25.13 -4.68 -6.68
CA THR A 77 -24.19 -4.44 -7.78
C THR A 77 -24.60 -5.24 -9.01
N ARG A 78 -24.85 -4.53 -10.11
CA ARG A 78 -25.11 -5.06 -11.43
C ARG A 78 -23.92 -4.80 -12.36
N HIS A 79 -23.77 -5.68 -13.33
CA HIS A 79 -22.74 -5.59 -14.36
C HIS A 79 -23.36 -5.94 -15.71
N VAL A 80 -22.82 -5.39 -16.79
CA VAL A 80 -23.21 -5.79 -18.15
C VAL A 80 -22.70 -7.20 -18.44
N GLU A 81 -23.34 -7.88 -19.39
CA GLU A 81 -22.89 -9.20 -19.85
C GLU A 81 -21.44 -9.15 -20.35
N GLY A 82 -20.64 -10.15 -19.96
CA GLY A 82 -19.22 -10.22 -20.33
C GLY A 82 -18.30 -9.25 -19.59
N CYS A 83 -18.78 -8.48 -18.61
CA CYS A 83 -17.91 -7.63 -17.81
C CYS A 83 -16.90 -8.50 -17.02
N PRO A 84 -15.58 -8.21 -17.09
CA PRO A 84 -14.54 -9.01 -16.43
C PRO A 84 -14.64 -8.97 -14.89
N TYR A 85 -15.40 -8.04 -14.34
CA TYR A 85 -15.65 -7.87 -12.91
C TYR A 85 -16.98 -8.53 -12.46
N VAL A 86 -17.68 -9.25 -13.35
CA VAL A 86 -18.86 -10.04 -13.01
C VAL A 86 -18.46 -11.21 -12.11
N SER A 87 -19.06 -11.27 -10.92
CA SER A 87 -19.08 -12.53 -10.19
C SER A 87 -20.11 -13.46 -10.83
N LEU A 88 -19.65 -14.51 -11.53
CA LEU A 88 -20.52 -15.61 -11.93
C LEU A 88 -20.91 -16.42 -10.67
N ARG A 89 -21.86 -15.91 -9.88
CA ARG A 89 -22.56 -16.72 -8.89
C ARG A 89 -23.90 -17.12 -9.47
N THR A 90 -23.99 -18.37 -9.93
CA THR A 90 -25.26 -19.07 -10.13
C THR A 90 -26.03 -19.08 -8.80
N PRO A 91 -27.31 -18.70 -8.76
CA PRO A 91 -28.10 -18.79 -7.54
C PRO A 91 -28.50 -20.26 -7.34
N ALA A 92 -27.71 -21.02 -6.59
CA ALA A 92 -28.15 -22.31 -6.06
C ALA A 92 -28.79 -22.07 -4.69
N SER A 93 -30.10 -22.35 -4.67
CA SER A 93 -31.02 -22.63 -3.55
C SER A 93 -30.53 -22.36 -2.12
N GLY A 94 -31.41 -21.70 -1.35
CA GLY A 94 -31.17 -21.26 0.01
C GLY A 94 -30.80 -22.34 1.01
N LEU A 95 -30.36 -21.83 2.17
CA LEU A 95 -29.68 -22.46 3.30
C LEU A 95 -28.18 -22.58 3.06
N GLU A 96 -27.42 -21.66 3.66
CA GLU A 96 -26.35 -21.96 4.63
C GLU A 96 -25.92 -20.62 5.25
N MET A 97 -25.75 -20.68 6.56
CA MET A 97 -25.46 -19.63 7.53
C MET A 97 -24.03 -19.07 7.31
N ASP A 98 -23.75 -17.86 7.81
CA ASP A 98 -22.42 -17.20 7.87
C ASP A 98 -21.24 -18.18 7.67
N GLY A 99 -20.73 -18.27 6.44
CA GLY A 99 -19.79 -19.30 6.03
C GLY A 99 -18.75 -18.74 5.08
N ALA A 100 -17.59 -18.42 5.66
CA ALA A 100 -16.29 -18.15 5.05
C ALA A 100 -16.24 -18.25 3.51
N GLU A 101 -16.27 -17.09 2.83
CA GLU A 101 -15.49 -17.00 1.60
C GLU A 101 -14.05 -17.33 2.00
N SER A 102 -13.45 -18.36 1.40
CA SER A 102 -12.02 -18.65 1.57
C SER A 102 -11.24 -17.48 0.94
N ASP A 103 -11.05 -16.46 1.77
CA ASP A 103 -10.56 -15.11 1.48
C ASP A 103 -9.04 -15.05 1.32
N ASP A 104 -8.42 -16.17 0.95
CA ASP A 104 -6.97 -16.40 0.89
C ASP A 104 -6.43 -16.37 -0.56
N SER A 105 -7.15 -15.69 -1.46
CA SER A 105 -6.65 -15.46 -2.81
C SER A 105 -5.46 -14.50 -2.76
N ARG A 106 -4.30 -14.97 -3.24
CA ARG A 106 -3.04 -14.21 -3.31
C ARG A 106 -3.23 -12.93 -4.14
N GLU A 107 -2.45 -11.89 -3.84
CA GLU A 107 -2.46 -10.66 -4.64
C GLU A 107 -1.85 -10.93 -6.03
N GLU A 108 -2.62 -10.71 -7.10
CA GLU A 108 -2.22 -11.02 -8.48
C GLU A 108 -2.05 -9.77 -9.33
N HIS A 109 -2.41 -8.59 -8.82
CA HIS A 109 -2.30 -7.32 -9.56
C HIS A 109 -0.96 -6.63 -9.22
N PHE A 110 0.11 -7.12 -9.83
CA PHE A 110 1.44 -6.55 -9.65
C PHE A 110 1.57 -5.18 -10.34
N PRO A 111 1.94 -4.11 -9.62
CA PRO A 111 2.24 -2.85 -10.25
C PRO A 111 3.56 -2.93 -11.02
N SER A 112 3.61 -2.38 -12.24
CA SER A 112 4.80 -2.35 -13.08
C SER A 112 5.80 -1.26 -12.68
N GLU A 113 5.34 -0.22 -11.97
CA GLU A 113 6.18 0.88 -11.50
C GLU A 113 5.71 1.41 -10.14
N LEU A 114 6.65 1.56 -9.21
CA LEU A 114 6.48 2.37 -8.01
C LEU A 114 6.94 3.81 -8.30
N LEU A 115 5.97 4.71 -8.40
CA LEU A 115 6.18 6.14 -8.56
C LEU A 115 6.64 6.72 -7.21
N LEU A 116 7.83 7.31 -7.19
CA LEU A 116 8.41 7.93 -5.98
C LEU A 116 7.77 9.28 -5.64
N THR A 117 6.98 9.82 -6.57
CA THR A 117 6.15 10.99 -6.35
C THR A 117 4.73 10.56 -6.04
N ARG A 118 4.18 11.14 -4.98
CA ARG A 118 2.79 10.96 -4.59
C ARG A 118 1.85 11.36 -5.74
N ARG A 119 0.78 10.58 -5.94
CA ARG A 119 -0.34 10.99 -6.79
C ARG A 119 -1.19 12.08 -6.13
N GLU A 120 -1.49 13.13 -6.90
CA GLU A 120 -2.37 14.21 -6.48
C GLU A 120 -3.80 13.97 -6.97
N TYR A 121 -4.76 14.08 -6.06
CA TYR A 121 -6.18 13.90 -6.34
C TYR A 121 -6.91 15.24 -6.31
N VAL A 122 -7.76 15.46 -7.31
CA VAL A 122 -8.59 16.67 -7.40
C VAL A 122 -10.04 16.23 -7.31
N ARG A 123 -10.77 16.75 -6.33
CA ARG A 123 -12.19 16.48 -6.20
C ARG A 123 -12.96 17.14 -7.34
N LYS A 124 -13.93 16.40 -7.89
CA LYS A 124 -14.92 16.94 -8.80
C LYS A 124 -15.71 18.03 -8.07
N PRO A 125 -15.89 19.22 -8.66
CA PRO A 125 -16.78 20.23 -8.10
C PRO A 125 -18.17 19.62 -7.91
N ALA A 126 -18.79 19.84 -6.74
CA ALA A 126 -20.18 19.44 -6.55
C ALA A 126 -21.03 20.18 -7.59
N SER A 127 -21.68 19.43 -8.49
CA SER A 127 -22.67 20.01 -9.38
C SER A 127 -23.73 20.68 -8.51
N PRO A 128 -24.11 21.95 -8.77
CA PRO A 128 -25.14 22.60 -7.98
C PRO A 128 -26.39 21.74 -8.02
N ALA A 129 -26.91 21.42 -6.83
CA ALA A 129 -28.13 20.63 -6.67
C ALA A 129 -29.21 21.24 -7.57
N VAL A 130 -29.69 20.47 -8.54
CA VAL A 130 -30.88 20.83 -9.30
C VAL A 130 -31.99 20.88 -8.27
N ALA A 131 -32.37 22.10 -7.88
CA ALA A 131 -33.55 22.33 -7.08
C ALA A 131 -34.71 21.70 -7.84
N ALA A 132 -35.30 20.67 -7.25
CA ALA A 132 -36.55 20.12 -7.72
C ALA A 132 -37.62 21.19 -7.54
N ASP A 133 -38.03 21.82 -8.63
CA ASP A 133 -39.40 22.27 -8.76
C ASP A 133 -39.89 22.09 -10.21
N VAL A 134 -41.19 21.81 -10.29
CA VAL A 134 -41.89 21.09 -11.33
C VAL A 134 -42.35 22.04 -12.44
N MET A 135 -42.07 21.73 -13.72
CA MET A 135 -43.06 21.57 -14.81
C MET A 135 -42.40 21.42 -16.19
N ARG A 136 -42.99 20.54 -17.00
CA ARG A 136 -42.66 20.20 -18.39
C ARG A 136 -42.83 21.41 -19.33
N ASP A 137 -41.91 21.58 -20.29
CA ASP A 137 -42.24 21.58 -21.73
C ASP A 137 -41.00 21.30 -22.62
N ASP A 138 -41.26 20.82 -23.83
CA ASP A 138 -40.44 20.07 -24.81
C ASP A 138 -39.06 20.63 -25.29
N PRO A 139 -38.21 19.80 -25.96
CA PRO A 139 -36.76 19.99 -26.06
C PRO A 139 -36.31 20.89 -27.22
N LYS A 140 -35.33 21.74 -26.95
CA LYS A 140 -34.48 22.40 -27.96
C LYS A 140 -33.01 22.09 -27.67
N PRO A 141 -32.22 21.65 -28.67
CA PRO A 141 -30.87 21.16 -28.42
C PRO A 141 -29.98 22.34 -28.00
N ALA A 142 -29.47 22.29 -26.77
CA ALA A 142 -28.41 23.19 -26.33
C ALA A 142 -27.10 22.73 -26.97
N SER A 143 -26.59 23.60 -27.84
CA SER A 143 -25.33 23.50 -28.55
C SER A 143 -24.16 23.19 -27.62
N ALA A 144 -23.29 22.30 -28.12
CA ALA A 144 -21.98 21.92 -27.62
C ALA A 144 -21.31 22.94 -26.67
N ALA A 145 -21.42 22.67 -25.37
CA ALA A 145 -20.48 23.21 -24.39
C ALA A 145 -19.26 22.28 -24.38
N SER A 146 -18.20 22.78 -25.02
CA SER A 146 -16.80 22.35 -24.93
C SER A 146 -16.50 21.26 -23.89
N ASN A 147 -16.29 20.04 -24.38
CA ASN A 147 -15.39 19.09 -23.74
C ASN A 147 -14.04 19.80 -23.57
N VAL A 148 -13.80 20.34 -22.39
CA VAL A 148 -12.43 20.52 -21.94
C VAL A 148 -11.95 19.09 -21.70
N GLU A 149 -11.22 18.56 -22.67
CA GLU A 149 -10.44 17.33 -22.50
C GLU A 149 -9.60 17.53 -21.24
N HIS A 150 -10.01 16.84 -20.16
CA HIS A 150 -9.12 16.63 -19.05
C HIS A 150 -7.91 15.90 -19.62
N PRO A 151 -6.67 16.44 -19.46
CA PRO A 151 -5.49 15.80 -20.00
C PRO A 151 -5.49 14.38 -19.47
N SER A 152 -5.48 13.42 -20.41
CA SER A 152 -5.31 12.01 -20.14
C SER A 152 -4.08 11.85 -19.27
N ARG A 153 -4.29 11.76 -17.94
CA ARG A 153 -3.22 11.45 -17.00
C ARG A 153 -2.68 10.10 -17.43
N GLU A 154 -1.41 10.05 -17.80
CA GLU A 154 -0.65 8.82 -18.05
C GLU A 154 -0.47 8.01 -16.74
N SER A 155 -1.55 7.74 -16.00
CA SER A 155 -1.59 6.60 -15.11
C SER A 155 -1.93 5.40 -15.98
N ALA A 156 -0.90 4.78 -16.55
CA ALA A 156 -1.08 3.40 -16.97
C ALA A 156 -1.66 2.62 -15.76
N PRO A 157 -2.72 1.83 -15.95
CA PRO A 157 -3.51 1.26 -14.84
C PRO A 157 -2.73 0.29 -13.94
N ASP A 158 -1.47 0.01 -14.30
CA ASP A 158 -0.54 -0.87 -13.61
C ASP A 158 0.53 -0.11 -12.80
N LYS A 159 0.50 1.22 -12.69
CA LYS A 159 1.46 1.97 -11.85
C LYS A 159 0.86 2.32 -10.49
N THR A 160 1.71 2.45 -9.47
CA THR A 160 1.28 2.84 -8.11
C THR A 160 2.23 3.85 -7.50
N SER A 161 1.71 4.79 -6.70
CA SER A 161 2.52 5.63 -5.80
C SER A 161 2.47 5.13 -4.35
N VAL A 162 1.68 4.09 -4.08
CA VAL A 162 1.43 3.59 -2.73
C VAL A 162 2.34 2.41 -2.45
N PHE A 163 3.37 2.62 -1.61
CA PHE A 163 4.40 1.61 -1.30
C PHE A 163 3.87 0.30 -0.73
N ALA A 164 2.71 0.32 -0.06
CA ALA A 164 2.08 -0.89 0.45
C ALA A 164 1.74 -1.87 -0.69
N HIS A 165 1.35 -1.39 -1.87
CA HIS A 165 0.95 -2.23 -3.00
C HIS A 165 2.07 -3.18 -3.44
N PRO A 166 3.29 -2.72 -3.78
CA PRO A 166 4.34 -3.65 -4.15
C PRO A 166 4.80 -4.57 -3.01
N VAL A 167 4.73 -4.10 -1.76
CA VAL A 167 5.04 -4.93 -0.60
C VAL A 167 4.00 -6.05 -0.44
N GLU A 168 2.70 -5.78 -0.62
CA GLU A 168 1.65 -6.80 -0.61
C GLU A 168 1.84 -7.86 -1.69
N CYS A 169 2.14 -7.43 -2.92
CA CYS A 169 2.42 -8.35 -4.03
C CYS A 169 3.61 -9.25 -3.71
N PHE A 170 4.68 -8.71 -3.12
CA PHE A 170 5.84 -9.49 -2.72
C PHE A 170 5.53 -10.48 -1.60
N VAL A 171 4.90 -10.03 -0.51
CA VAL A 171 4.60 -10.87 0.67
C VAL A 171 3.62 -11.99 0.32
N SER A 172 2.55 -11.68 -0.42
CA SER A 172 1.52 -12.66 -0.82
C SER A 172 2.04 -13.70 -1.79
N ASN A 173 3.18 -13.44 -2.45
CA ASN A 173 3.75 -14.31 -3.47
C ASN A 173 5.18 -14.76 -3.17
N PHE A 174 5.63 -14.60 -1.93
CA PHE A 174 7.02 -14.86 -1.55
C PHE A 174 7.49 -16.29 -1.87
N GLU A 175 6.60 -17.27 -1.74
CA GLU A 175 6.91 -18.67 -2.03
C GLU A 175 6.98 -18.97 -3.53
N ASP A 176 6.30 -18.20 -4.37
CA ASP A 176 6.32 -18.35 -5.83
C ASP A 176 7.41 -17.49 -6.45
N LYS A 177 8.64 -17.98 -6.29
CA LYS A 177 9.83 -17.33 -6.83
C LYS A 177 9.80 -17.21 -8.35
N GLU A 178 9.10 -18.10 -9.06
CA GLU A 178 9.02 -18.05 -10.52
C GLU A 178 8.09 -16.94 -10.99
N LEU A 179 6.94 -16.74 -10.32
CA LEU A 179 6.09 -15.58 -10.56
C LEU A 179 6.85 -14.28 -10.28
N LEU A 180 7.50 -14.15 -9.13
CA LEU A 180 8.27 -12.95 -8.76
C LEU A 180 9.46 -12.65 -9.69
N LYS A 181 9.98 -13.65 -10.41
CA LYS A 181 11.01 -13.47 -11.46
C LYS A 181 10.43 -13.00 -12.79
N ARG A 182 9.19 -13.39 -13.11
CA ARG A 182 8.53 -13.06 -14.38
C ARG A 182 7.88 -11.68 -14.36
N MET A 183 7.41 -11.24 -13.19
CA MET A 183 6.80 -9.93 -13.04
C MET A 183 7.87 -8.82 -13.04
N PRO A 184 7.77 -7.81 -13.90
CA PRO A 184 8.67 -6.65 -13.87
C PRO A 184 8.24 -5.67 -12.78
N LEU A 185 9.22 -4.95 -12.23
CA LEU A 185 9.00 -3.76 -11.41
C LEU A 185 9.99 -2.68 -11.83
N LYS A 186 9.55 -1.43 -11.79
CA LYS A 186 10.40 -0.25 -11.95
C LYS A 186 10.32 0.62 -10.71
N ILE A 187 11.46 1.10 -10.24
CA ILE A 187 11.56 2.08 -9.15
C ILE A 187 12.60 3.12 -9.53
N GLY A 188 12.19 4.38 -9.68
CA GLY A 188 13.05 5.45 -10.20
C GLY A 188 13.53 5.14 -11.63
N GLU A 189 14.84 5.06 -11.83
CA GLU A 189 15.46 4.74 -13.13
C GLU A 189 15.75 3.25 -13.32
N HIS A 190 15.51 2.43 -12.30
CA HIS A 190 15.88 1.02 -12.30
C HIS A 190 14.67 0.13 -12.61
N SER A 191 14.84 -0.81 -13.53
CA SER A 191 13.87 -1.87 -13.83
C SER A 191 14.52 -3.24 -13.62
N ALA A 192 13.84 -4.13 -12.92
CA ALA A 192 14.31 -5.49 -12.63
C ALA A 192 13.11 -6.43 -12.35
N PRO A 193 13.34 -7.75 -12.27
CA PRO A 193 12.33 -8.66 -11.76
C PRO A 193 11.86 -8.26 -10.36
N TYR A 194 10.57 -8.48 -10.09
CA TYR A 194 9.90 -8.05 -8.87
C TYR A 194 10.65 -8.43 -7.60
N GLY A 195 10.95 -9.72 -7.45
CA GLY A 195 11.64 -10.24 -6.26
C GLY A 195 13.06 -9.69 -6.08
N SER A 196 13.71 -9.20 -7.14
CA SER A 196 15.06 -8.65 -7.08
C SER A 196 15.13 -7.29 -6.38
N PHE A 197 14.02 -6.55 -6.33
CA PHE A 197 13.95 -5.29 -5.56
C PHE A 197 13.88 -5.53 -4.05
N PHE A 198 13.47 -6.71 -3.59
CA PHE A 198 13.25 -6.98 -2.18
C PHE A 198 14.45 -7.70 -1.57
N LYS A 199 15.22 -6.99 -0.75
CA LYS A 199 16.46 -7.49 -0.17
C LYS A 199 16.34 -7.68 1.33
N LYS A 200 16.64 -8.90 1.81
CA LYS A 200 16.76 -9.14 3.26
C LYS A 200 17.84 -8.23 3.85
N ILE A 201 17.58 -7.73 5.04
CA ILE A 201 18.45 -6.79 5.74
C ILE A 201 19.84 -7.38 6.03
N GLU A 202 19.97 -8.69 6.24
CA GLU A 202 21.26 -9.37 6.43
C GLU A 202 22.18 -9.31 5.21
N TYR A 203 21.62 -9.01 4.03
CA TYR A 203 22.32 -8.88 2.76
C TYR A 203 22.33 -7.45 2.23
N LEU A 204 22.19 -6.44 3.12
CA LEU A 204 22.10 -5.03 2.73
C LEU A 204 23.35 -4.49 1.99
N GLN A 205 24.47 -5.22 2.04
CA GLN A 205 25.73 -4.85 1.39
C GLN A 205 25.79 -5.26 -0.09
N ASP A 206 24.89 -6.13 -0.55
CA ASP A 206 24.98 -6.71 -1.89
C ASP A 206 24.66 -5.67 -2.98
N ASN A 207 23.66 -4.81 -2.74
CA ASN A 207 23.19 -3.79 -3.67
C ASN A 207 22.56 -2.62 -2.89
N LYS A 208 22.65 -1.41 -3.46
CA LYS A 208 21.98 -0.19 -2.97
C LYS A 208 20.70 0.09 -3.76
N GLY A 209 19.81 0.91 -3.22
CA GLY A 209 18.59 1.35 -3.92
C GLY A 209 17.54 0.25 -4.06
N LEU A 210 17.50 -0.68 -3.10
CA LEU A 210 16.51 -1.76 -3.02
C LEU A 210 15.51 -1.50 -1.89
N ILE A 211 14.41 -2.24 -1.91
CA ILE A 211 13.49 -2.34 -0.77
C ILE A 211 14.12 -3.29 0.24
N TYR A 212 14.61 -2.76 1.35
CA TYR A 212 15.14 -3.59 2.43
C TYR A 212 14.02 -4.08 3.33
N TRP A 213 14.14 -5.32 3.79
CA TRP A 213 13.17 -5.89 4.72
C TRP A 213 13.80 -6.84 5.73
N GLY A 214 13.18 -6.96 6.89
CA GLY A 214 13.62 -7.87 7.94
C GLY A 214 12.59 -8.02 9.05
N LYS A 215 12.75 -9.08 9.85
CA LYS A 215 11.89 -9.32 11.02
C LYS A 215 12.27 -8.34 12.12
N ILE A 216 11.27 -7.70 12.71
CA ILE A 216 11.43 -6.79 13.82
C ILE A 216 11.71 -7.60 15.08
N LYS A 217 12.81 -7.28 15.76
CA LYS A 217 13.14 -7.83 17.07
C LYS A 217 12.45 -7.04 18.18
N GLU A 218 12.53 -5.72 18.10
CA GLU A 218 11.92 -4.80 19.06
C GLU A 218 11.80 -3.41 18.44
N ILE A 219 10.79 -2.65 18.87
CA ILE A 219 10.63 -1.24 18.58
C ILE A 219 10.81 -0.47 19.89
N LYS A 220 11.81 0.41 19.95
CA LYS A 220 12.06 1.26 21.11
C LYS A 220 11.50 2.66 20.87
N ASP A 221 10.61 3.12 21.75
CA ASP A 221 10.17 4.51 21.80
C ASP A 221 11.13 5.35 22.64
N TYR A 222 11.85 6.25 21.99
CA TYR A 222 12.69 7.27 22.63
C TYR A 222 12.00 8.63 22.58
N THR A 223 12.44 9.56 23.43
CA THR A 223 11.90 10.92 23.49
C THR A 223 11.81 11.62 22.14
N GLN A 224 12.77 11.38 21.23
CA GLN A 224 12.87 12.07 19.93
C GLN A 224 12.67 11.16 18.71
N SER A 225 12.57 9.84 18.89
CA SER A 225 12.51 8.90 17.78
C SER A 225 11.95 7.55 18.18
N PHE A 226 11.47 6.78 17.22
CA PHE A 226 11.38 5.33 17.34
C PHE A 226 12.63 4.70 16.74
N ARG A 227 13.10 3.60 17.32
CA ARG A 227 14.16 2.76 16.76
C ARG A 227 13.63 1.36 16.56
N ILE A 228 13.77 0.84 15.36
CA ILE A 228 13.42 -0.54 15.02
C ILE A 228 14.73 -1.33 14.96
N ASP A 229 14.85 -2.32 15.85
CA ASP A 229 15.94 -3.29 15.84
C ASP A 229 15.50 -4.53 15.06
N PHE A 230 16.36 -5.02 14.16
CA PHE A 230 16.09 -6.23 13.40
C PHE A 230 16.64 -7.48 14.09
N GLU A 231 15.98 -8.61 13.88
CA GLU A 231 16.43 -9.91 14.41
C GLU A 231 17.69 -10.40 13.67
N GLN A 232 17.69 -10.29 12.35
CA GLN A 232 18.79 -10.74 11.50
C GLN A 232 20.02 -9.81 11.61
N LYS A 233 21.21 -10.41 11.47
CA LYS A 233 22.50 -9.71 11.57
C LYS A 233 23.24 -9.74 10.24
N VAL A 234 23.97 -8.68 9.95
CA VAL A 234 24.84 -8.61 8.76
C VAL A 234 26.19 -9.23 9.09
N TRP A 235 26.59 -10.25 8.35
CA TRP A 235 27.92 -10.85 8.46
C TRP A 235 28.93 -10.08 7.62
N PHE A 236 29.61 -9.13 8.25
CA PHE A 236 30.53 -8.21 7.60
C PHE A 236 31.97 -8.43 8.07
N LYS A 237 32.93 -8.22 7.17
CA LYS A 237 34.37 -8.24 7.50
C LYS A 237 34.89 -6.83 7.29
N GLN A 238 35.21 -6.13 8.37
CA GLN A 238 35.90 -4.84 8.25
C GLN A 238 37.33 -5.04 7.71
N PRO A 239 37.95 -4.03 7.07
CA PRO A 239 39.27 -4.15 6.45
C PRO A 239 40.37 -4.65 7.39
N ASP A 240 40.26 -4.32 8.67
CA ASP A 240 41.19 -4.65 9.76
C ASP A 240 40.87 -5.99 10.46
N GLU A 241 39.77 -6.66 10.08
CA GLU A 241 39.34 -7.91 10.71
C GLU A 241 39.77 -9.13 9.89
N ALA A 242 40.27 -10.17 10.55
CA ALA A 242 40.65 -11.42 9.89
C ALA A 242 39.46 -12.26 9.41
N LYS A 243 38.30 -12.15 10.06
CA LYS A 243 37.10 -12.97 9.83
C LYS A 243 35.84 -12.10 9.83
N LYS A 244 34.80 -12.54 9.12
CA LYS A 244 33.46 -11.93 9.20
C LYS A 244 32.94 -12.03 10.63
N LYS A 245 32.30 -10.96 11.11
CA LYS A 245 31.58 -10.91 12.40
C LYS A 245 30.14 -10.46 12.17
N PRO A 246 29.20 -10.84 13.05
CA PRO A 246 27.82 -10.44 12.93
C PRO A 246 27.58 -9.05 13.54
N TYR A 247 27.02 -8.13 12.75
CA TYR A 247 26.66 -6.77 13.17
C TYR A 247 25.13 -6.64 13.23
N SER A 248 24.63 -5.95 14.27
CA SER A 248 23.19 -5.68 14.39
C SER A 248 22.77 -4.61 13.38
N VAL A 249 21.49 -4.59 13.03
CA VAL A 249 20.91 -3.57 12.16
C VAL A 249 19.77 -2.85 12.86
N ASN A 250 19.69 -1.54 12.70
CA ASN A 250 18.54 -0.75 13.13
C ASN A 250 18.21 0.39 12.16
N VAL A 251 16.97 0.87 12.25
CA VAL A 251 16.54 2.11 11.61
C VAL A 251 15.90 3.04 12.62
N TYR A 252 16.05 4.34 12.41
CA TYR A 252 15.44 5.38 13.24
C TYR A 252 14.36 6.14 12.48
N LEU A 253 13.25 6.39 13.17
CA LEU A 253 12.13 7.21 12.71
C LEU A 253 12.05 8.42 13.64
N SER A 254 12.43 9.61 13.18
CA SER A 254 12.38 10.80 14.04
C SER A 254 10.94 11.21 14.32
N LYS A 255 10.63 11.65 15.55
CA LYS A 255 9.29 12.18 15.87
C LYS A 255 8.96 13.42 15.05
N LYS A 256 9.95 14.22 14.69
CA LYS A 256 9.79 15.34 13.73
C LYS A 256 9.30 14.86 12.35
N LEU A 257 9.82 13.75 11.84
CA LEU A 257 9.34 13.18 10.57
C LEU A 257 7.88 12.75 10.68
N ILE A 258 7.53 12.07 11.78
CA ILE A 258 6.17 11.60 12.05
C ILE A 258 5.19 12.76 12.24
N ASP A 259 5.60 13.81 12.94
CA ASP A 259 4.75 14.97 13.20
C ASP A 259 4.39 15.75 11.93
N ASN A 260 5.24 15.69 10.90
CA ASN A 260 4.99 16.31 9.60
C ASN A 260 4.38 15.32 8.57
N TYR A 261 4.11 14.08 8.96
CA TYR A 261 3.58 13.09 8.05
C TYR A 261 2.07 13.26 7.87
N ARG A 262 1.60 13.26 6.62
CA ARG A 262 0.18 13.44 6.33
C ARG A 262 -0.72 12.32 6.86
N LYS A 263 -0.16 11.12 7.10
CA LYS A 263 -0.88 9.97 7.69
C LYS A 263 -0.49 9.77 9.16
N ARG A 264 -0.15 10.84 9.88
CA ARG A 264 0.43 10.80 11.23
C ARG A 264 -0.39 9.97 12.21
N LYS A 265 -1.71 10.15 12.27
CA LYS A 265 -2.60 9.43 13.19
C LYS A 265 -2.57 7.94 12.92
N ALA A 266 -2.78 7.53 11.66
CA ALA A 266 -2.75 6.13 11.26
C ALA A 266 -1.37 5.51 11.52
N PHE A 267 -0.29 6.21 11.21
CA PHE A 267 1.08 5.76 11.48
C PHE A 267 1.35 5.60 12.99
N LEU A 268 0.92 6.55 13.80
CA LEU A 268 1.08 6.47 15.26
C LEU A 268 0.26 5.33 15.86
N GLU A 269 -0.91 5.02 15.31
CA GLU A 269 -1.71 3.86 15.68
C GLU A 269 -0.99 2.56 15.30
N GLU A 270 -0.51 2.45 14.06
CA GLU A 270 0.24 1.31 13.54
C GLU A 270 1.50 1.03 14.38
N ILE A 271 2.36 2.03 14.60
CA ILE A 271 3.63 1.81 15.30
C ILE A 271 3.43 1.52 16.79
N LYS A 272 2.40 2.08 17.44
CA LYS A 272 2.07 1.75 18.83
C LYS A 272 1.52 0.33 18.94
N HIS A 273 0.63 -0.05 18.03
CA HIS A 273 0.16 -1.42 17.93
C HIS A 273 1.35 -2.38 17.73
N ALA A 274 2.31 -2.02 16.87
CA ALA A 274 3.51 -2.82 16.65
C ALA A 274 4.45 -2.90 17.88
N VAL A 275 4.50 -1.87 18.72
CA VAL A 275 5.26 -1.89 19.99
C VAL A 275 4.63 -2.87 20.99
N ASP A 276 3.30 -2.92 21.03
CA ASP A 276 2.55 -3.72 22.02
C ASP A 276 2.17 -5.12 21.52
N SER A 277 2.50 -5.47 20.28
CA SER A 277 2.11 -6.73 19.64
C SER A 277 3.09 -7.87 19.91
N ASP A 278 2.54 -9.04 20.20
CA ASP A 278 3.28 -10.31 20.26
C ASP A 278 3.41 -11.00 18.88
N ALA A 279 2.84 -10.41 17.82
CA ALA A 279 2.87 -10.97 16.48
C ALA A 279 4.26 -10.87 15.83
N GLU A 280 4.55 -11.77 14.88
CA GLU A 280 5.77 -11.69 14.08
C GLU A 280 5.66 -10.58 13.03
N LEU A 281 6.24 -9.42 13.36
CA LEU A 281 6.22 -8.25 12.51
C LEU A 281 7.48 -8.11 11.66
N TYR A 282 7.28 -7.62 10.45
CA TYR A 282 8.32 -7.32 9.48
C TYR A 282 8.26 -5.85 9.10
N CYS A 283 9.43 -5.25 8.91
CA CYS A 283 9.56 -3.88 8.44
C CYS A 283 10.12 -3.90 7.01
N PHE A 284 9.52 -3.10 6.13
CA PHE A 284 9.96 -2.87 4.75
C PHE A 284 10.21 -1.38 4.57
N PHE A 285 11.32 -1.02 3.92
CA PHE A 285 11.63 0.38 3.65
C PHE A 285 12.47 0.57 2.39
N TYR A 286 12.34 1.74 1.77
CA TYR A 286 13.08 2.13 0.56
C TYR A 286 13.64 3.56 0.69
N GLY A 287 14.70 3.85 -0.08
CA GLY A 287 15.30 5.18 -0.19
C GLY A 287 16.51 5.42 0.73
N VAL A 288 16.76 4.53 1.69
CA VAL A 288 17.92 4.62 2.58
C VAL A 288 18.61 3.27 2.72
N THR A 289 19.94 3.26 2.79
CA THR A 289 20.75 2.05 3.01
C THR A 289 21.42 2.14 4.38
N PRO A 290 21.23 1.17 5.28
CA PRO A 290 21.93 1.18 6.56
C PRO A 290 23.45 1.12 6.38
N GLU A 291 24.15 1.97 7.11
CA GLU A 291 25.61 2.08 7.06
C GLU A 291 26.23 1.71 8.41
N LEU A 292 27.45 1.17 8.38
CA LEU A 292 28.15 0.78 9.60
C LEU A 292 28.54 2.05 10.39
N LYS A 293 27.99 2.18 11.60
CA LYS A 293 28.30 3.25 12.56
C LYS A 293 28.90 2.66 13.82
N GLN A 294 29.86 3.37 14.40
CA GLN A 294 30.37 3.06 15.73
C GLN A 294 29.49 3.76 16.76
N VAL A 295 28.95 2.99 17.70
CA VAL A 295 28.11 3.52 18.79
C VAL A 295 28.69 3.13 20.15
N PRO A 296 28.62 4.02 21.16
CA PRO A 296 29.13 3.72 22.49
C PRO A 296 28.32 2.60 23.16
N SER A 297 29.02 1.73 23.89
CA SER A 297 28.42 0.67 24.68
C SER A 297 27.68 1.26 25.89
N LYS A 298 26.43 0.82 26.10
CA LYS A 298 25.68 1.17 27.32
C LYS A 298 26.37 0.70 28.60
N LYS A 299 27.17 -0.37 28.55
CA LYS A 299 27.85 -0.93 29.73
C LYS A 299 29.19 -0.24 30.01
N ASN A 300 29.92 0.14 28.96
CA ASN A 300 31.22 0.82 29.04
C ASN A 300 31.25 1.94 27.98
N PRO A 301 30.92 3.19 28.32
CA PRO A 301 30.84 4.29 27.37
C PRO A 301 32.13 4.58 26.58
N GLU A 302 33.29 4.20 27.13
CA GLU A 302 34.60 4.30 26.47
C GLU A 302 34.81 3.25 25.36
N GLN A 303 34.00 2.20 25.32
CA GLN A 303 34.03 1.18 24.28
C GLN A 303 32.95 1.44 23.25
N THR A 304 33.30 1.38 21.97
CA THR A 304 32.33 1.41 20.87
C THR A 304 32.09 0.02 20.29
N PHE A 305 30.92 -0.19 19.70
CA PHE A 305 30.63 -1.35 18.89
C PHE A 305 29.99 -0.92 17.57
N GLY A 306 30.24 -1.71 16.52
CA GLY A 306 29.68 -1.47 15.20
C GLY A 306 28.19 -1.87 15.12
N VAL A 307 27.40 -1.05 14.46
CA VAL A 307 26.00 -1.32 14.14
C VAL A 307 25.67 -0.75 12.76
N PHE A 308 24.95 -1.50 11.93
CA PHE A 308 24.39 -0.94 10.70
C PHE A 308 23.16 -0.11 11.04
N SER A 309 23.14 1.15 10.63
CA SER A 309 22.09 2.08 11.02
C SER A 309 21.74 3.08 9.91
N ALA A 310 20.45 3.32 9.71
CA ALA A 310 19.94 4.38 8.84
C ALA A 310 18.85 5.21 9.56
N ASN A 311 18.66 6.45 9.11
CA ASN A 311 17.50 7.25 9.47
C ASN A 311 16.51 7.14 8.31
N ILE A 312 15.25 6.81 8.58
CA ILE A 312 14.21 6.88 7.56
C ILE A 312 13.92 8.35 7.27
N GLU A 313 13.85 8.70 5.99
CA GLU A 313 13.65 10.08 5.52
C GLU A 313 12.27 10.31 4.90
N ASN A 314 11.59 9.23 4.47
CA ASN A 314 10.27 9.29 3.88
C ASN A 314 9.39 8.14 4.40
N LEU A 315 8.30 8.48 5.12
CA LEU A 315 7.35 7.49 5.66
C LEU A 315 6.39 6.92 4.61
N ASP A 316 6.32 7.49 3.41
CA ASP A 316 5.59 6.86 2.30
C ASP A 316 6.26 5.60 1.80
N HIS A 317 7.57 5.46 2.02
CA HIS A 317 8.38 4.33 1.60
C HIS A 317 8.75 3.43 2.78
N PHE A 318 7.84 3.33 3.76
CA PHE A 318 8.02 2.58 4.99
C PHE A 318 6.71 1.90 5.38
N ILE A 319 6.77 0.63 5.79
CA ILE A 319 5.61 -0.11 6.32
C ILE A 319 6.04 -1.15 7.35
N ILE A 320 5.24 -1.30 8.42
CA ILE A 320 5.34 -2.41 9.38
C ILE A 320 4.12 -3.29 9.16
N ARG A 321 4.32 -4.60 9.12
CA ARG A 321 3.20 -5.52 8.93
C ARG A 321 3.49 -6.93 9.41
N GLU A 322 2.43 -7.67 9.64
CA GLU A 322 2.50 -9.13 9.68
C GLU A 322 2.75 -9.67 8.27
N ALA A 323 3.58 -10.70 8.19
CA ALA A 323 3.91 -11.37 6.95
C ALA A 323 4.14 -12.87 7.24
N PRO A 324 3.07 -13.64 7.52
CA PRO A 324 3.19 -15.04 7.93
C PRO A 324 3.94 -15.92 6.90
N GLY A 325 3.84 -15.61 5.61
CA GLY A 325 4.59 -16.29 4.55
C GLY A 325 6.11 -16.10 4.61
N LEU A 326 6.62 -15.15 5.42
CA LEU A 326 8.05 -14.90 5.64
C LEU A 326 8.58 -15.58 6.92
N ALA A 327 7.70 -16.12 7.76
CA ALA A 327 8.07 -16.76 9.02
C ALA A 327 9.02 -17.94 8.79
N GLY A 328 10.16 -17.94 9.47
CA GLY A 328 11.15 -19.04 9.40
C GLY A 328 11.92 -19.18 8.07
N LYS A 329 11.92 -18.17 7.19
CA LYS A 329 12.55 -18.22 5.84
C LYS A 329 13.79 -17.37 5.66
#